data_AF-A0AA40YB12-F1
#
_entry.id   AF-A0AA40YB12-F1
#
_cell.length_a   1.000
_cell.length_b   1.000
_cell.length_c   1.000
_cell.angle_alpha   90.00
_cell.angle_beta   90.00
_cell.angle_gamma   90.00
#
_symmetry.space_group_name_H-M   'P 1'
#
loop_
_entity.id
_entity.type
_entity.pdbx_description
1 polymer ?
#
loop_
_entity_poly.entity_id
_entity_poly.type
_entity_poly.pdbx_seq_one_letter_code
_entity_poly.pdbx_strand_id
1 'polypeptide(L)'
;MKQLLLALVITTVVSACATTTSPTGRRQMVGGVSQAQLDQLGAQAFAETKQKEKISTDGRQNGYVQCVVNALVAQLPAQYRGVRWETAVFVDKEPNAFALPGGKVGVNTGIFTVAKNQDQLAAVIGHEIGHVIARHHEERITRQMGAQTGLAVLGALAGAAYGDGAASTVNQLGGMGAQAAFLLPGSRTQESEADVIGQRLMAQAGFNPAQAVDLWQNMMAASGGRSPQWLSTHPDPANRIQELRRDAPGLTPVYQQAQAAGLRPKCG
;
A
#
# COMPACT_ATOMS: atom_id res chain seq x y z
N MET A 1 -43.87 12.40 23.59
CA MET A 1 -43.80 11.02 23.04
C MET A 1 -43.07 10.93 21.70
N LYS A 2 -43.13 11.93 20.80
CA LYS A 2 -42.36 11.91 19.52
C LYS A 2 -40.86 12.26 19.65
N GLN A 3 -40.44 12.92 20.73
CA GLN A 3 -39.02 13.30 20.93
C GLN A 3 -38.17 12.24 21.64
N LEU A 4 -38.80 11.23 22.27
CA LEU A 4 -38.10 10.09 22.87
C LEU A 4 -37.80 8.97 21.87
N LEU A 5 -38.43 9.01 20.68
CA LEU A 5 -38.15 8.08 19.58
C LEU A 5 -36.97 8.55 18.70
N LEU A 6 -36.54 9.81 18.80
CA LEU A 6 -35.32 10.29 18.14
C LEU A 6 -34.04 9.88 18.88
N ALA A 7 -34.12 9.48 20.14
CA ALA A 7 -32.97 9.07 20.95
C ALA A 7 -32.58 7.59 20.77
N LEU A 8 -33.38 6.81 20.04
CA LEU A 8 -33.18 5.36 19.87
C LEU A 8 -32.79 4.95 18.44
N VAL A 9 -32.28 5.90 17.64
CA VAL A 9 -31.63 5.62 16.34
C VAL A 9 -30.17 6.11 16.35
N ILE A 10 -29.59 6.35 17.53
CA ILE A 10 -28.14 6.19 17.70
C ILE A 10 -27.92 4.68 17.78
N THR A 11 -28.02 4.02 16.63
CA THR A 11 -27.50 2.67 16.48
C THR A 11 -26.02 2.80 16.79
N THR A 12 -25.64 2.34 17.97
CA THR A 12 -24.27 2.08 18.38
C THR A 12 -23.68 1.11 17.35
N VAL A 13 -23.14 1.65 16.26
CA VAL A 13 -22.12 0.96 15.48
C VAL A 13 -20.89 0.95 16.38
N VAL A 14 -20.88 0.01 17.31
CA VAL A 14 -19.65 -0.37 18.01
C VAL A 14 -18.81 -1.04 16.94
N SER A 15 -18.01 -0.26 16.21
CA SER A 15 -16.85 -0.81 15.49
C SER A 15 -15.95 -1.38 16.58
N ALA A 16 -16.13 -2.66 16.88
CA ALA A 16 -15.32 -3.34 17.86
C ALA A 16 -13.90 -3.42 17.29
N CYS A 17 -12.98 -2.61 17.84
CA CYS A 17 -11.56 -2.77 17.59
C CYS A 17 -11.20 -4.22 17.90
N ALA A 18 -10.86 -4.98 16.87
CA ALA A 18 -10.44 -6.36 16.97
C ALA A 18 -8.91 -6.44 16.91
N THR A 19 -8.35 -7.57 17.36
CA THR A 19 -6.95 -7.88 17.10
C THR A 19 -6.85 -8.99 16.08
N THR A 20 -5.86 -8.90 15.19
CA THR A 20 -5.54 -9.94 14.21
C THR A 20 -4.04 -10.19 14.20
N THR A 21 -3.61 -11.23 13.47
CA THR A 21 -2.21 -11.58 13.26
C THR A 21 -1.81 -11.24 11.83
N SER A 22 -0.70 -10.53 11.64
CA SER A 22 -0.14 -10.21 10.33
C SER A 22 0.48 -11.45 9.66
N PRO A 23 0.83 -11.39 8.36
CA PRO A 23 1.55 -12.46 7.68
C PRO A 23 2.93 -12.80 8.27
N THR A 24 3.49 -11.97 9.15
CA THR A 24 4.75 -12.25 9.86
C THR A 24 4.55 -12.82 11.27
N GLY A 25 3.30 -12.90 11.76
CA GLY A 25 2.99 -13.35 13.12
C GLY A 25 2.80 -12.23 14.14
N ARG A 26 2.90 -10.96 13.74
CA ARG A 26 2.72 -9.80 14.63
C ARG A 26 1.24 -9.58 14.95
N ARG A 27 0.92 -9.35 16.23
CA ARG A 27 -0.41 -8.90 16.63
C ARG A 27 -0.63 -7.43 16.27
N GLN A 28 -1.79 -7.12 15.69
CA GLN A 28 -2.15 -5.77 15.28
C GLN A 28 -3.64 -5.47 15.54
N MET A 29 -3.94 -4.19 15.76
CA MET A 29 -5.30 -3.70 15.99
C MET A 29 -5.96 -3.33 14.66
N VAL A 30 -7.15 -3.84 14.43
CA VAL A 30 -7.94 -3.69 13.20
C VAL A 30 -9.43 -3.55 13.54
N GLY A 31 -10.32 -3.45 12.55
CA GLY A 31 -11.76 -3.43 12.78
C GLY A 31 -12.38 -2.04 13.03
N GLY A 32 -11.62 -0.95 12.89
CA GLY A 32 -12.20 0.40 12.81
C GLY A 32 -13.01 0.62 11.53
N VAL A 33 -12.70 -0.15 10.48
CA VAL A 33 -13.29 -0.06 9.14
C VAL A 33 -13.37 -1.47 8.53
N SER A 34 -14.45 -1.78 7.82
CA SER A 34 -14.61 -3.09 7.15
C SER A 34 -13.75 -3.20 5.88
N GLN A 35 -13.44 -4.43 5.45
CA GLN A 35 -12.69 -4.66 4.20
C GLN A 35 -13.38 -4.03 2.98
N ALA A 36 -14.71 -4.14 2.89
CA ALA A 36 -15.47 -3.54 1.79
C ALA A 36 -15.35 -2.01 1.76
N GLN A 37 -15.38 -1.35 2.92
CA GLN A 37 -15.17 0.10 3.02
C GLN A 37 -13.73 0.48 2.66
N LEU A 38 -12.72 -0.30 3.08
CA LEU A 38 -11.33 -0.07 2.68
C LEU A 38 -11.15 -0.18 1.17
N ASP A 39 -11.72 -1.20 0.55
CA ASP A 39 -11.64 -1.41 -0.90
C ASP A 39 -12.33 -0.28 -1.66
N GLN A 40 -13.47 0.21 -1.15
CA GLN A 40 -14.17 1.38 -1.70
C GLN A 40 -13.32 2.65 -1.58
N LEU A 41 -12.74 2.91 -0.41
CA LEU A 41 -11.84 4.05 -0.21
C LEU A 41 -10.62 3.98 -1.13
N GLY A 42 -10.02 2.79 -1.30
CA GLY A 42 -8.90 2.56 -2.21
C GLY A 42 -9.28 2.83 -3.67
N ALA A 43 -10.46 2.38 -4.11
CA ALA A 43 -10.96 2.65 -5.44
C ALA A 43 -11.24 4.15 -5.68
N GLN A 44 -11.83 4.84 -4.71
CA GLN A 44 -12.07 6.29 -4.77
C GLN A 44 -10.76 7.08 -4.83
N ALA A 45 -9.82 6.78 -3.93
CA ALA A 45 -8.51 7.42 -3.90
C ALA A 45 -7.75 7.23 -5.22
N PHE A 46 -7.79 6.04 -5.81
CA PHE A 46 -7.17 5.76 -7.10
C PHE A 46 -7.84 6.50 -8.27
N ALA A 47 -9.16 6.59 -8.27
CA ALA A 47 -9.91 7.36 -9.25
C ALA A 47 -9.59 8.87 -9.16
N GLU A 48 -9.52 9.41 -7.94
CA GLU A 48 -9.08 10.80 -7.71
C GLU A 48 -7.65 11.04 -8.19
N THR A 49 -6.70 10.13 -7.92
CA THR A 49 -5.32 10.27 -8.42
C THR A 49 -5.30 10.31 -9.94
N LYS A 50 -6.03 9.40 -10.61
CA LYS A 50 -6.15 9.38 -12.08
C LYS A 50 -6.77 10.65 -12.69
N GLN A 51 -7.57 11.39 -11.93
CA GLN A 51 -8.13 12.67 -12.36
C GLN A 51 -7.16 13.84 -12.16
N LYS A 52 -6.40 13.83 -11.06
CA LYS A 52 -5.49 14.91 -10.67
C LYS A 52 -4.13 14.82 -11.38
N GLU A 53 -3.66 13.61 -11.63
CA GLU A 53 -2.33 13.34 -12.18
C GLU A 53 -2.40 12.87 -13.63
N LYS A 54 -1.36 13.20 -14.39
CA LYS A 54 -1.25 12.77 -15.79
C LYS A 54 -0.87 11.30 -15.86
N ILE A 55 -1.73 10.47 -16.43
CA ILE A 55 -1.43 9.05 -16.68
C ILE A 55 -0.47 8.92 -17.88
N SER A 56 0.53 8.05 -17.76
CA SER A 56 1.48 7.73 -18.83
C SER A 56 0.83 6.90 -19.94
N THR A 57 1.10 7.26 -21.18
CA THR A 57 0.69 6.51 -22.38
C THR A 57 1.82 5.66 -22.97
N ASP A 58 2.96 5.56 -22.29
CA ASP A 58 4.09 4.72 -22.71
C ASP A 58 3.75 3.23 -22.50
N GLY A 59 3.40 2.55 -23.59
CA GLY A 59 3.05 1.13 -23.57
C GLY A 59 4.16 0.21 -23.08
N ARG A 60 5.44 0.60 -23.23
CA ARG A 60 6.58 -0.20 -22.74
C ARG A 60 6.66 -0.12 -21.22
N GLN A 61 6.63 1.08 -20.65
CA GLN A 61 6.66 1.27 -19.20
C GLN A 61 5.42 0.67 -18.53
N ASN A 62 4.24 0.87 -19.12
CA ASN A 62 2.99 0.33 -18.61
C ASN A 62 2.98 -1.21 -18.65
N GLY A 63 3.43 -1.82 -19.75
CA GLY A 63 3.56 -3.27 -19.87
C GLY A 63 4.58 -3.86 -18.88
N TYR A 64 5.68 -3.16 -18.67
CA TYR A 64 6.72 -3.54 -17.72
C TYR A 64 6.19 -3.58 -16.27
N VAL A 65 5.54 -2.50 -15.82
CA VAL A 65 4.91 -2.42 -14.50
C VAL A 65 3.84 -3.49 -14.34
N GLN A 66 2.95 -3.65 -15.33
CA GLN A 66 1.88 -4.63 -15.27
C GLN A 66 2.42 -6.07 -15.18
N CYS A 67 3.50 -6.39 -15.91
CA CYS A 67 4.14 -7.70 -15.84
C CYS A 67 4.69 -7.98 -14.43
N VAL A 68 5.37 -7.01 -13.81
CA VAL A 68 5.90 -7.15 -12.45
C VAL A 68 4.77 -7.33 -11.43
N VAL A 69 3.72 -6.51 -11.51
CA VAL A 69 2.54 -6.63 -10.63
C VAL A 69 1.90 -8.01 -10.79
N ASN A 70 1.67 -8.49 -12.01
CA ASN A 70 1.06 -9.79 -12.26
C ASN A 70 1.88 -10.94 -11.67
N ALA A 71 3.21 -10.89 -11.81
CA ALA A 71 4.10 -11.91 -11.27
C ALA A 71 4.04 -11.97 -9.73
N LEU A 72 4.01 -10.82 -9.06
CA LEU A 72 3.86 -10.74 -7.60
C LEU A 72 2.46 -11.16 -7.13
N VAL A 73 1.41 -10.69 -7.82
CA VAL A 73 0.00 -11.00 -7.50
C VAL A 73 -0.28 -12.50 -7.57
N ALA A 74 0.34 -13.21 -8.51
CA ALA A 74 0.22 -14.66 -8.63
C ALA A 74 0.63 -15.41 -7.35
N GLN A 75 1.55 -14.85 -6.55
CA GLN A 75 2.06 -15.45 -5.31
C GLN A 75 1.21 -15.11 -4.08
N LEU A 76 0.25 -14.19 -4.21
CA LEU A 76 -0.57 -13.77 -3.07
C LEU A 76 -1.49 -14.89 -2.59
N PRO A 77 -1.91 -14.87 -1.31
CA PRO A 77 -2.98 -15.71 -0.81
C PRO A 77 -4.26 -15.59 -1.66
N ALA A 78 -5.06 -16.65 -1.71
CA ALA A 78 -6.23 -16.75 -2.60
C ALA A 78 -7.20 -15.57 -2.47
N GLN A 79 -7.42 -15.07 -1.24
CA GLN A 79 -8.31 -13.94 -0.99
C GLN A 79 -7.84 -12.63 -1.63
N TYR A 80 -6.53 -12.45 -1.84
CA TYR A 80 -5.97 -11.27 -2.49
C TYR A 80 -5.72 -11.49 -3.99
N ARG A 81 -5.48 -12.74 -4.40
CA ARG A 81 -5.29 -13.11 -5.80
C ARG A 81 -6.57 -12.94 -6.63
N GLY A 82 -7.74 -13.17 -6.02
CA GLY A 82 -9.04 -12.99 -6.66
C GLY A 82 -9.50 -11.54 -6.81
N VAL A 83 -8.77 -10.58 -6.22
CA VAL A 83 -9.08 -9.15 -6.34
C VAL A 83 -8.68 -8.65 -7.74
N ARG A 84 -9.45 -7.71 -8.29
CA ARG A 84 -9.10 -7.06 -9.57
C ARG A 84 -7.98 -6.03 -9.37
N TRP A 85 -6.74 -6.50 -9.56
CA TRP A 85 -5.55 -5.66 -9.58
C TRP A 85 -5.54 -4.76 -10.82
N GLU A 86 -5.62 -3.45 -10.59
CA GLU A 86 -5.52 -2.41 -11.61
C GLU A 86 -4.22 -1.64 -11.40
N THR A 87 -3.47 -1.41 -12.48
CA THR A 87 -2.23 -0.64 -12.45
C THR A 87 -2.38 0.66 -13.24
N ALA A 88 -1.71 1.71 -12.78
CA ALA A 88 -1.53 2.94 -13.54
C ALA A 88 -0.13 3.49 -13.31
N VAL A 89 0.47 4.01 -14.39
CA VAL A 89 1.74 4.74 -14.32
C VAL A 89 1.44 6.22 -14.45
N PHE A 90 1.95 7.04 -13.54
CA PHE A 90 1.75 8.48 -13.50
C PHE A 90 3.01 9.22 -13.93
N VAL A 91 2.84 10.26 -14.76
CA VAL A 91 3.92 11.11 -15.26
C VAL A 91 4.32 12.09 -14.16
N ASP A 92 5.16 11.59 -13.27
CA ASP A 92 5.78 12.34 -12.18
C ASP A 92 7.27 11.95 -12.10
N LYS A 93 8.13 12.94 -11.88
CA LYS A 93 9.58 12.77 -11.77
C LYS A 93 10.01 12.29 -10.38
N GLU A 94 9.16 12.42 -9.37
CA GLU A 94 9.42 11.90 -8.04
C GLU A 94 9.40 10.37 -8.06
N PRO A 95 10.47 9.68 -7.59
CA PRO A 95 10.47 8.23 -7.47
C PRO A 95 9.46 7.77 -6.42
N ASN A 96 8.37 7.15 -6.86
CA ASN A 96 7.33 6.66 -5.96
C ASN A 96 6.54 5.48 -6.57
N ALA A 97 5.98 4.66 -5.71
CA ALA A 97 4.96 3.66 -6.02
C ALA A 97 4.06 3.50 -4.80
N PHE A 98 2.83 3.04 -5.01
CA PHE A 98 1.89 2.79 -3.91
C PHE A 98 0.95 1.65 -4.27
N ALA A 99 0.45 0.95 -3.25
CA ALA A 99 -0.66 0.02 -3.39
C ALA A 99 -1.77 0.37 -2.40
N LEU A 100 -3.02 0.28 -2.86
CA LEU A 100 -4.21 0.53 -2.04
C LEU A 100 -5.05 -0.75 -1.94
N PRO A 101 -5.86 -0.88 -0.87
CA PRO A 101 -6.91 -1.89 -0.79
C PRO A 101 -7.81 -1.91 -2.04
N GLY A 102 -8.42 -3.05 -2.32
CA GLY A 102 -9.16 -3.27 -3.56
C GLY A 102 -8.27 -3.50 -4.79
N GLY A 103 -6.97 -3.75 -4.62
CA GLY A 103 -6.05 -4.11 -5.69
C GLY A 103 -5.79 -2.94 -6.64
N LYS A 104 -5.27 -1.83 -6.12
CA LYS A 104 -4.89 -0.67 -6.94
C LYS A 104 -3.41 -0.42 -6.76
N VAL A 105 -2.65 -0.34 -7.85
CA VAL A 105 -1.21 -0.09 -7.82
C VAL A 105 -0.90 1.13 -8.69
N GLY A 106 -0.28 2.13 -8.09
CA GLY A 106 0.22 3.31 -8.79
C GLY A 106 1.73 3.33 -8.81
N VAL A 107 2.32 3.79 -9.92
CA VAL A 107 3.78 3.94 -10.07
C VAL A 107 4.09 5.26 -10.74
N ASN A 108 5.01 6.05 -10.18
CA ASN A 108 5.47 7.29 -10.81
C ASN A 108 6.61 6.99 -11.78
N THR A 109 6.66 7.69 -12.93
CA THR A 109 7.74 7.50 -13.92
C THR A 109 9.14 7.76 -13.34
N GLY A 110 9.25 8.57 -12.29
CA GLY A 110 10.49 8.82 -11.55
C GLY A 110 11.10 7.55 -10.98
N ILE A 111 10.32 6.50 -10.71
CA ILE A 111 10.84 5.24 -10.17
C ILE A 111 11.87 4.60 -11.09
N PHE A 112 11.73 4.77 -12.41
CA PHE A 112 12.65 4.21 -13.40
C PHE A 112 14.04 4.86 -13.35
N THR A 113 14.18 5.98 -12.65
CA THR A 113 15.49 6.60 -12.41
C THR A 113 16.27 5.92 -11.28
N VAL A 114 15.61 5.16 -10.39
CA VAL A 114 16.22 4.50 -9.23
C VAL A 114 16.12 2.97 -9.29
N ALA A 115 15.06 2.41 -9.86
CA ALA A 115 14.90 0.99 -10.12
C ALA A 115 15.54 0.63 -11.47
N LYS A 116 16.76 0.09 -11.42
CA LYS A 116 17.62 -0.17 -12.59
C LYS A 116 17.31 -1.47 -13.32
N ASN A 117 16.51 -2.35 -12.73
CA ASN A 117 16.11 -3.63 -13.31
C ASN A 117 14.74 -4.08 -12.75
N GLN A 118 14.22 -5.20 -13.28
CA GLN A 118 12.90 -5.73 -12.91
C GLN A 118 12.81 -6.19 -11.46
N ASP A 119 13.89 -6.70 -10.90
CA ASP A 119 13.92 -7.14 -9.50
C ASP A 119 13.80 -5.92 -8.57
N GLN A 120 14.46 -4.81 -8.89
CA GLN A 120 14.37 -3.56 -8.13
C GLN A 120 12.97 -2.94 -8.25
N LEU A 121 12.33 -2.99 -9.43
CA LEU A 121 10.93 -2.56 -9.55
C LEU A 121 9.99 -3.50 -8.77
N ALA A 122 10.26 -4.81 -8.78
CA ALA A 122 9.52 -5.79 -8.00
C ALA A 122 9.70 -5.58 -6.49
N ALA A 123 10.85 -5.06 -6.05
CA ALA A 123 11.09 -4.75 -4.64
C ALA A 123 10.16 -3.65 -4.12
N VAL A 124 10.08 -2.51 -4.81
CA VAL A 124 9.18 -1.42 -4.38
C VAL A 124 7.72 -1.84 -4.48
N ILE A 125 7.30 -2.48 -5.58
CA ILE A 125 5.91 -2.94 -5.74
C ILE A 125 5.56 -4.04 -4.73
N GLY A 126 6.48 -4.96 -4.47
CA GLY A 126 6.31 -6.03 -3.49
C GLY A 126 6.18 -5.49 -2.07
N HIS A 127 6.94 -4.45 -1.73
CA HIS A 127 6.82 -3.72 -0.47
C HIS A 127 5.43 -3.08 -0.33
N GLU A 128 4.96 -2.36 -1.36
CA GLU A 128 3.63 -1.74 -1.36
C GLU A 128 2.49 -2.77 -1.22
N ILE A 129 2.56 -3.86 -1.98
CA ILE A 129 1.61 -4.98 -1.85
C ILE A 129 1.69 -5.59 -0.44
N GLY A 130 2.90 -5.63 0.14
CA GLY A 130 3.15 -6.04 1.52
C GLY A 130 2.31 -5.25 2.53
N HIS A 131 2.21 -3.93 2.37
CA HIS A 131 1.34 -3.10 3.22
C HIS A 131 -0.13 -3.49 3.12
N VAL A 132 -0.61 -3.79 1.91
CA VAL A 132 -2.00 -4.20 1.67
C VAL A 132 -2.30 -5.53 2.35
N ILE A 133 -1.48 -6.55 2.12
CA ILE A 133 -1.74 -7.90 2.66
C ILE A 133 -1.45 -8.01 4.16
N ALA A 134 -0.60 -7.13 4.70
CA ALA A 134 -0.41 -6.98 6.14
C ALA A 134 -1.51 -6.16 6.81
N ARG A 135 -2.47 -5.60 6.06
CA ARG A 135 -3.56 -4.74 6.57
C ARG A 135 -3.04 -3.49 7.30
N HIS A 136 -1.90 -2.96 6.88
CA HIS A 136 -1.28 -1.79 7.51
C HIS A 136 -2.14 -0.53 7.40
N HIS A 137 -2.82 -0.32 6.26
CA HIS A 137 -3.74 0.81 6.09
C HIS A 137 -4.91 0.75 7.09
N GLU A 138 -5.50 -0.43 7.28
CA GLU A 138 -6.56 -0.65 8.24
C GLU A 138 -6.10 -0.42 9.68
N GLU A 139 -4.91 -0.93 10.02
CA GLU A 139 -4.34 -0.73 11.34
C GLU A 139 -4.14 0.76 11.64
N ARG A 140 -3.62 1.53 10.67
CA ARG A 140 -3.44 2.99 10.81
C ARG A 140 -4.78 3.71 10.98
N ILE A 141 -5.76 3.40 10.14
CA ILE A 141 -7.11 3.97 10.22
C ILE A 141 -7.75 3.65 11.58
N THR A 142 -7.69 2.38 12.00
CA THR A 142 -8.26 1.93 13.28
C THR A 142 -7.60 2.63 14.47
N ARG A 143 -6.28 2.75 14.48
CA ARG A 143 -5.53 3.47 15.53
C ARG A 143 -5.93 4.95 15.57
N GLN A 144 -6.09 5.58 14.41
CA GLN A 144 -6.47 6.99 14.34
C GLN A 144 -7.91 7.24 14.78
N MET A 145 -8.84 6.31 14.51
CA MET A 145 -10.22 6.39 15.01
C MET A 145 -10.30 6.19 16.53
N GLY A 146 -9.44 5.33 17.10
CA GLY A 146 -9.35 5.12 18.54
C GLY A 146 -8.66 6.27 19.29
N ALA A 147 -7.83 7.06 18.60
CA ALA A 147 -7.27 8.29 19.15
C ALA A 147 -8.32 9.42 19.14
N GLN A 148 -8.40 10.23 20.20
CA GLN A 148 -9.32 11.38 20.31
C GLN A 148 -9.13 12.46 19.21
N THR A 149 -8.16 12.29 18.31
CA THR A 149 -7.81 13.14 17.18
C THR A 149 -8.34 12.66 15.82
N GLY A 150 -9.21 11.63 15.79
CA GLY A 150 -9.68 10.95 14.56
C GLY A 150 -10.68 11.68 13.65
N LEU A 151 -10.95 12.98 13.84
CA LEU A 151 -12.00 13.72 13.11
C LEU A 151 -11.84 13.68 11.58
N ALA A 152 -10.62 13.73 11.07
CA ALA A 152 -10.33 13.68 9.64
C ALA A 152 -10.69 12.32 8.99
N VAL A 153 -10.40 11.22 9.70
CA VAL A 153 -10.66 9.84 9.21
C VAL A 153 -12.15 9.54 9.25
N LEU A 154 -12.84 10.01 10.29
CA LEU A 154 -14.30 9.90 10.41
C LEU A 154 -15.03 10.61 9.26
N GLY A 155 -14.55 11.78 8.83
CA GLY A 155 -15.10 12.52 7.68
C GLY A 155 -15.02 11.75 6.36
N ALA A 156 -13.87 11.14 6.06
CA ALA A 156 -13.69 10.33 4.84
C ALA A 156 -14.59 9.08 4.82
N LEU A 157 -14.74 8.40 5.96
CA LEU A 157 -15.61 7.23 6.11
C LEU A 157 -17.11 7.59 6.00
N ALA A 158 -17.52 8.74 6.54
CA ALA A 158 -18.90 9.22 6.45
C ALA A 158 -19.32 9.53 5.01
N GLY A 159 -18.43 10.14 4.21
CA GLY A 159 -18.69 10.37 2.78
C GLY A 159 -18.87 9.08 1.98
N ALA A 160 -18.09 8.04 2.28
CA ALA A 160 -18.18 6.74 1.62
C ALA A 160 -19.46 5.95 1.94
N ALA A 161 -20.04 6.15 3.13
CA ALA A 161 -21.22 5.41 3.59
C ALA A 161 -22.56 6.05 3.20
N TYR A 162 -22.64 7.38 3.03
CA TYR A 162 -23.93 8.10 2.92
C TYR A 162 -24.14 8.91 1.62
N GLY A 163 -23.15 8.98 0.72
CA GLY A 163 -23.26 9.75 -0.53
C GLY A 163 -23.25 11.27 -0.32
N ASP A 164 -23.20 12.03 -1.43
CA ASP A 164 -22.92 13.48 -1.49
C ASP A 164 -23.73 14.37 -0.54
N GLY A 165 -24.93 13.95 -0.11
CA GLY A 165 -25.77 14.72 0.81
C GLY A 165 -25.16 14.93 2.20
N ALA A 166 -24.42 13.94 2.72
CA ALA A 166 -23.71 14.03 4.00
C ALA A 166 -22.30 14.65 3.86
N ALA A 167 -21.80 14.80 2.64
CA ALA A 167 -20.54 15.50 2.35
C ALA A 167 -20.62 17.01 2.64
N SER A 168 -21.84 17.58 2.72
CA SER A 168 -22.07 19.01 2.96
C SER A 168 -21.63 19.48 4.36
N THR A 169 -21.75 18.64 5.40
CA THR A 169 -21.24 18.96 6.75
C THR A 169 -19.72 18.72 6.85
N VAL A 170 -19.17 17.80 6.04
CA VAL A 170 -17.74 17.49 5.99
C VAL A 170 -16.94 18.55 5.22
N ASN A 171 -17.51 19.18 4.21
CA ASN A 171 -16.88 20.29 3.49
C ASN A 171 -16.65 21.54 4.35
N GLN A 172 -17.42 21.74 5.43
CA GLN A 172 -17.20 22.84 6.39
C GLN A 172 -16.10 22.55 7.43
N LEU A 173 -15.66 21.30 7.57
CA LEU A 173 -14.67 20.86 8.56
C LEU A 173 -13.52 20.07 7.90
N GLY A 174 -12.98 20.61 6.80
CA GLY A 174 -11.76 20.11 6.16
C GLY A 174 -12.00 18.97 5.18
N GLY A 175 -12.07 19.32 3.89
CA GLY A 175 -12.20 18.40 2.75
C GLY A 175 -10.99 17.47 2.55
N MET A 176 -10.79 16.53 3.47
CA MET A 176 -9.79 15.48 3.35
C MET A 176 -10.41 14.33 2.54
N GLY A 177 -10.10 14.29 1.24
CA GLY A 177 -10.55 13.22 0.33
C GLY A 177 -10.06 11.82 0.75
N ALA A 178 -10.54 10.78 0.07
CA ALA A 178 -10.25 9.37 0.42
C ALA A 178 -8.74 9.06 0.48
N GLN A 179 -7.93 9.81 -0.28
CA GLN A 179 -6.46 9.73 -0.27
C GLN A 179 -5.84 9.98 1.11
N ALA A 180 -6.41 10.89 1.91
CA ALA A 180 -5.82 11.28 3.19
C ALA A 180 -5.78 10.12 4.22
N ALA A 181 -6.69 9.16 4.11
CA ALA A 181 -6.69 7.95 4.95
C ALA A 181 -5.46 7.06 4.69
N PHE A 182 -4.91 7.10 3.47
CA PHE A 182 -3.79 6.26 3.05
C PHE A 182 -2.43 6.96 3.15
N LEU A 183 -2.41 8.30 3.19
CA LEU A 183 -1.20 9.13 3.36
C LEU A 183 -0.62 9.12 4.78
N LEU A 184 -1.27 8.45 5.73
CA LEU A 184 -0.73 8.29 7.08
C LEU A 184 0.60 7.53 7.04
N PRO A 185 1.68 8.05 7.66
CA PRO A 185 2.99 7.43 7.61
C PRO A 185 2.96 6.06 8.27
N GLY A 186 3.69 5.11 7.69
CA GLY A 186 3.91 3.80 8.29
C GLY A 186 4.74 3.90 9.57
N SER A 187 4.45 3.04 10.54
CA SER A 187 5.37 2.85 11.66
C SER A 187 6.59 2.06 11.21
N ARG A 188 7.76 2.22 11.87
CA ARG A 188 8.97 1.44 11.57
C ARG A 188 8.70 -0.07 11.52
N THR A 189 7.86 -0.58 12.42
CA THR A 189 7.46 -1.99 12.46
C THR A 189 6.63 -2.40 11.23
N GLN A 190 5.77 -1.52 10.72
CA GLN A 190 5.02 -1.77 9.49
C GLN A 190 5.94 -1.77 8.26
N GLU A 191 6.94 -0.88 8.24
CA GLU A 191 7.92 -0.83 7.16
C GLU A 191 8.77 -2.11 7.09
N SER A 192 9.35 -2.54 8.22
CA SER A 192 10.10 -3.80 8.30
C SER A 192 9.25 -5.01 7.95
N GLU A 193 7.98 -5.02 8.36
CA GLU A 193 7.04 -6.09 8.01
C GLU A 193 6.74 -6.12 6.50
N ALA A 194 6.49 -4.96 5.89
CA ALA A 194 6.26 -4.85 4.46
C ALA A 194 7.51 -5.23 3.64
N ASP A 195 8.71 -4.92 4.13
CA ASP A 195 9.98 -5.36 3.54
C ASP A 195 10.14 -6.88 3.54
N VAL A 196 9.92 -7.52 4.70
CA VAL A 196 10.00 -8.98 4.83
C VAL A 196 8.99 -9.66 3.90
N ILE A 197 7.76 -9.15 3.84
CA ILE A 197 6.73 -9.68 2.96
C ILE A 197 7.10 -9.45 1.49
N GLY A 198 7.58 -8.25 1.13
CA GLY A 198 8.01 -7.90 -0.21
C GLY A 198 9.12 -8.82 -0.72
N GLN A 199 10.19 -9.05 0.06
CA GLN A 199 11.25 -9.97 -0.34
C GLN A 199 10.76 -11.41 -0.50
N ARG A 200 9.83 -11.87 0.35
CA ARG A 200 9.21 -13.20 0.21
C ARG A 200 8.43 -13.31 -1.09
N LEU A 201 7.62 -12.31 -1.43
CA LEU A 201 6.87 -12.27 -2.68
C LEU A 201 7.79 -12.24 -3.90
N MET A 202 8.86 -11.45 -3.85
CA MET A 202 9.90 -11.43 -4.89
C MET A 202 10.48 -12.82 -5.11
N ALA A 203 10.96 -13.47 -4.04
CA ALA A 203 11.56 -14.80 -4.13
C ALA A 203 10.59 -15.84 -4.69
N GLN A 204 9.34 -15.84 -4.22
CA GLN A 204 8.28 -16.73 -4.72
C GLN A 204 7.94 -16.48 -6.19
N ALA A 205 7.98 -15.23 -6.64
CA ALA A 205 7.69 -14.85 -8.02
C ALA A 205 8.88 -15.06 -8.98
N GLY A 206 10.06 -15.43 -8.45
CA GLY A 206 11.27 -15.62 -9.24
C GLY A 206 12.04 -14.33 -9.52
N PHE A 207 11.81 -13.26 -8.74
CA PHE A 207 12.66 -12.07 -8.70
C PHE A 207 13.73 -12.23 -7.61
N ASN A 208 14.91 -11.65 -7.83
CA ASN A 208 16.02 -11.74 -6.86
C ASN A 208 15.76 -10.88 -5.60
N PRO A 209 15.49 -11.48 -4.42
CA PRO A 209 15.14 -10.72 -3.20
C PRO A 209 16.27 -9.83 -2.68
N ALA A 210 17.53 -10.07 -3.07
CA ALA A 210 18.66 -9.23 -2.69
C ALA A 210 18.62 -7.85 -3.37
N GLN A 211 17.93 -7.72 -4.51
CA GLN A 211 17.82 -6.45 -5.25
C GLN A 211 16.99 -5.39 -4.52
N ALA A 212 16.24 -5.76 -3.47
CA ALA A 212 15.62 -4.79 -2.58
C ALA A 212 16.66 -3.88 -1.90
N VAL A 213 17.82 -4.43 -1.52
CA VAL A 213 18.92 -3.66 -0.90
C VAL A 213 19.42 -2.60 -1.88
N ASP A 214 19.68 -2.99 -3.12
CA ASP A 214 20.20 -2.10 -4.17
C ASP A 214 19.21 -0.99 -4.51
N LEU A 215 17.90 -1.31 -4.57
CA LEU A 215 16.85 -0.31 -4.77
C LEU A 215 16.91 0.77 -3.68
N TRP A 216 16.91 0.38 -2.39
CA TRP A 216 16.90 1.36 -1.31
C TRP A 216 18.17 2.20 -1.28
N GLN A 217 19.32 1.60 -1.61
CA GLN A 217 20.56 2.36 -1.79
C GLN A 217 20.45 3.39 -2.92
N ASN A 218 19.84 3.02 -4.06
CA ASN A 218 19.60 3.95 -5.17
C ASN A 218 18.65 5.08 -4.78
N MET A 219 17.57 4.78 -4.04
CA MET A 219 16.60 5.77 -3.56
C MET A 219 17.23 6.73 -2.55
N MET A 220 18.09 6.24 -1.65
CA MET A 220 18.87 7.08 -0.73
C MET A 220 19.87 7.96 -1.48
N ALA A 221 20.59 7.43 -2.46
CA ALA A 221 21.56 8.20 -3.25
C ALA A 221 20.86 9.32 -4.06
N ALA A 222 19.68 9.04 -4.63
CA ALA A 222 18.90 10.01 -5.39
C ALA A 222 18.33 11.17 -4.54
N SER A 223 18.27 11.02 -3.21
CA SER A 223 17.72 12.04 -2.31
C SER A 223 18.53 13.34 -2.24
N GLY A 224 19.83 13.30 -2.53
CA GLY A 224 20.69 14.49 -2.66
C GLY A 224 20.66 15.46 -1.47
N GLY A 225 20.33 14.99 -0.26
CA GLY A 225 20.22 15.81 0.95
C GLY A 225 18.84 16.44 1.20
N ARG A 226 17.85 16.24 0.32
CA ARG A 226 16.43 16.51 0.61
C ARG A 226 15.79 15.23 1.15
N SER A 227 14.77 15.33 2.00
CA SER A 227 13.97 14.17 2.35
C SER A 227 13.01 13.86 1.19
N PRO A 228 13.21 12.80 0.40
CA PRO A 228 12.29 12.44 -0.67
C PRO A 228 10.90 12.13 -0.12
N GLN A 229 9.85 12.34 -0.91
CA GLN A 229 8.47 12.17 -0.45
C GLN A 229 8.18 10.76 0.07
N TRP A 230 8.81 9.73 -0.52
CA TRP A 230 8.68 8.36 -0.03
C TRP A 230 9.19 8.20 1.41
N LEU A 231 10.20 8.96 1.86
CA LEU A 231 10.67 8.90 3.26
C LEU A 231 9.67 9.55 4.24
N SER A 232 8.80 10.43 3.75
CA SER A 232 7.74 11.02 4.56
C SER A 232 6.67 9.98 4.92
N THR A 233 6.43 9.00 4.05
CA THR A 233 5.44 7.92 4.29
C THR A 233 6.09 6.60 4.73
N HIS A 234 7.35 6.36 4.37
CA HIS A 234 8.12 5.14 4.63
C HIS A 234 9.45 5.45 5.33
N PRO A 235 9.46 5.60 6.67
CA PRO A 235 10.64 6.03 7.41
C PRO A 235 11.72 4.93 7.57
N ASP A 236 12.88 5.36 8.11
CA ASP A 236 13.99 4.52 8.60
C ASP A 236 14.76 3.67 7.56
N PRO A 237 15.27 4.30 6.48
CA PRO A 237 15.86 3.56 5.36
C PRO A 237 17.16 2.83 5.72
N ALA A 238 17.95 3.35 6.67
CA ALA A 238 19.24 2.77 7.02
C ALA A 238 19.11 1.43 7.76
N ASN A 239 18.18 1.34 8.72
CA ASN A 239 17.90 0.09 9.42
C ASN A 239 17.25 -0.93 8.50
N ARG A 240 16.32 -0.50 7.65
CA ARG A 240 15.66 -1.35 6.65
C ARG A 240 16.66 -1.99 5.69
N ILE A 241 17.65 -1.25 5.20
CA ILE A 241 18.74 -1.81 4.37
C ILE A 241 19.50 -2.93 5.11
N GLN A 242 19.77 -2.76 6.40
CA GLN A 242 20.46 -3.79 7.20
C GLN A 242 19.59 -5.04 7.36
N GLU A 243 18.29 -4.88 7.64
CA GLU A 243 17.34 -5.99 7.77
C GLU A 243 17.16 -6.75 6.46
N LEU A 244 16.92 -6.04 5.36
CA LEU A 244 16.79 -6.63 4.02
C LEU A 244 18.04 -7.42 3.61
N ARG A 245 19.23 -6.90 3.93
CA ARG A 245 20.51 -7.57 3.66
C ARG A 245 20.67 -8.82 4.52
N ARG A 246 20.24 -8.79 5.78
CA ARG A 246 20.25 -9.95 6.68
C ARG A 246 19.29 -11.04 6.20
N ASP A 247 18.12 -10.66 5.70
CA ASP A 247 17.03 -11.60 5.39
C ASP A 247 17.15 -12.23 4.00
N ALA A 248 17.71 -11.50 3.02
CA ALA A 248 17.83 -11.96 1.63
C ALA A 248 18.49 -13.35 1.47
N PRO A 249 19.59 -13.70 2.15
CA PRO A 249 20.21 -15.03 2.02
C PRO A 249 19.24 -16.18 2.34
N GLY A 250 18.39 -16.00 3.36
CA GLY A 250 17.40 -17.01 3.78
C GLY A 250 16.32 -17.29 2.73
N LEU A 251 16.13 -16.37 1.78
CA LEU A 251 15.16 -16.50 0.69
C LEU A 251 15.76 -17.10 -0.59
N THR A 252 17.07 -17.31 -0.64
CA THR A 252 17.77 -17.89 -1.80
C THR A 252 17.19 -19.25 -2.22
N PRO A 253 16.89 -20.20 -1.31
CA PRO A 253 16.31 -21.48 -1.71
C PRO A 253 14.94 -21.33 -2.37
N VAL A 254 14.10 -20.43 -1.86
CA VAL A 254 12.76 -20.14 -2.42
C VAL A 254 12.89 -19.53 -3.81
N TYR A 255 13.78 -18.55 -3.98
CA TYR A 255 14.06 -17.93 -5.27
C TYR A 255 14.56 -18.93 -6.32
N GLN A 256 15.50 -19.81 -5.94
CA GLN A 256 16.01 -20.86 -6.82
C GLN A 256 14.92 -21.87 -7.19
N GLN A 257 14.08 -22.26 -6.24
CA GLN A 257 12.95 -23.16 -6.47
C GLN A 257 11.94 -22.54 -7.44
N ALA A 258 11.58 -21.26 -7.27
CA ALA A 258 10.69 -20.54 -8.19
C ALA A 258 11.25 -20.55 -9.63
N GLN A 259 12.55 -20.23 -9.78
CA GLN A 259 13.20 -20.27 -11.10
C GLN A 259 13.29 -21.66 -11.71
N ALA A 260 13.48 -22.71 -10.90
CA ALA A 260 13.49 -24.09 -11.34
C ALA A 260 12.09 -24.54 -11.80
N ALA A 261 11.04 -24.02 -11.16
CA ALA A 261 9.65 -24.22 -11.55
C ALA A 261 9.21 -23.38 -12.78
N GLY A 262 10.14 -22.65 -13.41
CA GLY A 262 9.86 -21.85 -14.60
C GLY A 262 9.35 -20.43 -14.33
N LEU A 263 9.24 -20.02 -13.06
CA LEU A 263 8.93 -18.63 -12.69
C LEU A 263 10.20 -17.79 -12.91
N ARG A 264 10.34 -17.29 -14.15
CA ARG A 264 11.46 -16.45 -14.60
C ARG A 264 10.88 -15.21 -15.29
N PRO A 265 10.40 -14.22 -14.53
CA PRO A 265 9.84 -13.00 -15.12
C PRO A 265 10.81 -12.37 -16.12
N LYS A 266 10.27 -11.90 -17.24
CA LYS A 266 11.00 -11.18 -18.31
C LYS A 266 10.19 -9.95 -18.67
N CYS A 267 10.07 -9.04 -17.70
CA CYS A 267 9.12 -7.95 -17.80
C CYS A 267 9.65 -6.73 -18.59
N GLY A 268 10.96 -6.66 -18.82
CA GLY A 268 11.62 -5.60 -19.58
C GLY A 268 12.98 -6.04 -20.07
#